data_AF-D8S3X0-F1
#
_entry.id   AF-D8S3X0-F1
#
_cell.length_a   1.000
_cell.length_b   1.000
_cell.length_c   1.000
_cell.angle_alpha   90.00
_cell.angle_beta   90.00
_cell.angle_gamma   90.00
#
_symmetry.space_group_name_H-M   'P 1'
#
loop_
_entity.id
_entity.type
_entity.pdbx_description
1 polymer ?
#
loop_
_entity_poly.entity_id
_entity_poly.type
_entity_poly.pdbx_seq_one_letter_code
_entity_poly.pdbx_strand_id
1 'polypeptide(L)'
;MLRATWNWIVGLVCVVLVAVIWIAASFVVQSVVDSGISPFLIAYICNSLFMVYIPIVELVWWIKRRYAARKTREAASKNHVLTNAEKAKLLETGAGSDIEIGGSLADARNMQASSAEISEVDSEVVADARNKQASSEGGSEVVSDEEESSSSTARRLLSRRETAKISALICPVWFFAQFTFNLSLKYTTVTSNTVLSSTSTLFTFIASVMFLNETFTVLKIVSVVLCMAGSAVVAFGDSESLQKDSAPHPVVGDMVCLLSAMLYACYTSLIRKKFPDENSSAEEVSTALFLGYLGLFNALIFCPVVVLLHFTGLEPIHRLTATQWELIVGKGMLDNVLSDYLWAEAVLLTSTTVATAGLTLQVPIAAVVDSLRGHAPGTVNVVGAVAVLAGFFGINQPENCCSTQRKAAPGEEARFSSEQHLDDPVAATSKDGVLVDPGST
;
A
#
# COMPACT_ATOMS: atom_id res chain seq x y z
N MET A 1 6.02 -4.50 -18.94
CA MET A 1 7.00 -5.40 -18.27
C MET A 1 8.09 -4.61 -17.55
N LEU A 2 8.96 -3.85 -18.22
CA LEU A 2 10.06 -3.10 -17.59
C LEU A 2 9.66 -2.22 -16.37
N ARG A 3 8.56 -1.45 -16.45
CA ARG A 3 8.09 -0.62 -15.32
C ARG A 3 7.57 -1.46 -14.14
N ALA A 4 6.89 -2.57 -14.40
CA ALA A 4 6.39 -3.45 -13.35
C ALA A 4 7.55 -4.15 -12.62
N THR A 5 8.55 -4.63 -13.36
CA THR A 5 9.78 -5.19 -12.79
C THR A 5 10.57 -4.14 -12.00
N TRP A 6 10.65 -2.90 -12.50
CA TRP A 6 11.28 -1.80 -11.79
C TRP A 6 10.59 -1.48 -10.47
N ASN A 7 9.27 -1.30 -10.47
CA ASN A 7 8.48 -1.04 -9.27
C ASN A 7 8.64 -2.17 -8.23
N TRP A 8 8.66 -3.42 -8.69
CA TRP A 8 8.91 -4.57 -7.82
C TRP A 8 10.32 -4.56 -7.20
N ILE A 9 11.36 -4.22 -7.98
CA ILE A 9 12.73 -4.06 -7.46
C ILE A 9 12.80 -2.93 -6.43
N VAL A 10 12.17 -1.78 -6.72
CA VAL A 10 12.10 -0.64 -5.79
C VAL A 10 11.45 -1.07 -4.48
N GLY A 11 10.32 -1.78 -4.54
CA GLY A 11 9.68 -2.34 -3.34
C GLY A 11 10.60 -3.26 -2.56
N LEU A 12 11.34 -4.16 -3.23
CA LEU A 12 12.30 -5.07 -2.59
C LEU A 12 13.40 -4.31 -1.83
N VAL A 13 13.97 -3.27 -2.46
CA VAL A 13 15.00 -2.42 -1.86
C VAL A 13 14.46 -1.69 -0.63
N CYS A 14 13.22 -1.17 -0.72
CA CYS A 14 12.53 -0.58 0.42
C CYS A 14 12.39 -1.57 1.58
N VAL A 15 11.96 -2.81 1.34
CA VAL A 15 11.84 -3.83 2.40
C VAL A 15 13.18 -4.09 3.10
N VAL A 16 14.27 -4.24 2.35
CA VAL A 16 15.60 -4.49 2.92
C VAL A 16 16.07 -3.29 3.76
N LEU A 17 15.83 -2.07 3.29
CA LEU A 17 16.19 -0.86 4.03
C LEU A 17 15.37 -0.73 5.32
N VAL A 18 14.06 -0.97 5.25
CA VAL A 18 13.15 -1.00 6.40
C VAL A 18 13.62 -2.02 7.44
N ALA A 19 13.96 -3.22 6.97
CA ALA A 19 14.47 -4.30 7.80
C ALA A 19 15.69 -3.88 8.63
N VAL A 20 16.66 -3.19 8.03
CA VAL A 20 17.85 -2.70 8.74
C VAL A 20 17.49 -1.64 9.78
N ILE A 21 16.58 -0.71 9.44
CA ILE A 21 16.11 0.33 10.37
C ILE A 21 15.42 -0.31 11.57
N TRP A 22 14.53 -1.27 11.35
CA TRP A 22 13.76 -1.93 12.41
C TRP A 22 14.64 -2.71 13.39
N ILE A 23 15.69 -3.38 12.90
CA ILE A 23 16.68 -4.03 13.77
C ILE A 23 17.33 -2.98 14.69
N ALA A 24 17.87 -1.91 14.12
CA ALA A 24 18.53 -0.85 14.89
C ALA A 24 17.56 -0.21 15.89
N ALA A 25 16.32 0.02 15.47
CA ALA A 25 15.28 0.62 16.28
C ALA A 25 14.80 -0.30 17.42
N SER A 26 14.92 -1.63 17.29
CA SER A 26 14.59 -2.59 18.34
C SER A 26 15.57 -2.54 19.50
N PHE A 27 16.87 -2.37 19.22
CA PHE A 27 17.89 -2.16 20.26
C PHE A 27 17.66 -0.84 21.03
N VAL A 28 17.26 0.22 20.33
CA VAL A 28 16.89 1.48 20.98
C VAL A 28 15.69 1.29 21.91
N VAL A 29 14.64 0.57 21.47
CA VAL A 29 13.48 0.26 22.34
C VAL A 29 13.91 -0.48 23.59
N GLN A 30 14.72 -1.53 23.45
CA GLN A 30 15.21 -2.30 24.59
C GLN A 30 15.95 -1.40 25.59
N SER A 31 16.90 -0.59 25.12
CA SER A 31 17.64 0.33 26.00
C SER A 31 16.74 1.34 26.74
N VAL A 32 15.66 1.80 26.09
CA VAL A 32 14.70 2.75 26.66
C VAL A 32 13.75 2.05 27.65
N VAL A 33 13.30 0.83 27.35
CA VAL A 33 12.45 0.02 28.22
C VAL A 33 13.21 -0.42 29.47
N ASP A 34 14.47 -0.85 29.32
CA ASP A 34 15.35 -1.23 30.44
C ASP A 34 15.64 -0.06 31.38
N SER A 35 15.60 1.16 30.84
CA SER A 35 15.69 2.40 31.62
C SER A 35 14.42 2.71 32.44
N GLY A 36 13.40 1.84 32.39
CA GLY A 36 12.18 1.93 33.20
C GLY A 36 11.02 2.67 32.52
N ILE A 37 11.11 2.94 31.21
CA ILE A 37 10.04 3.62 30.46
C ILE A 37 8.99 2.60 30.02
N SER A 38 7.72 2.98 30.16
CA SER A 38 6.62 2.09 29.78
C SER A 38 6.59 1.83 28.27
N PRO A 39 6.47 0.55 27.82
CA PRO A 39 6.24 0.19 26.43
C PRO A 39 5.05 0.89 25.78
N PHE A 40 4.00 1.17 26.57
CA PHE A 40 2.81 1.89 26.10
C PHE A 40 3.14 3.34 25.71
N LEU A 41 3.93 4.03 26.53
CA LEU A 41 4.34 5.42 26.27
C LEU A 41 5.22 5.53 25.03
N ILE A 42 6.13 4.57 24.82
CA ILE A 42 6.95 4.47 23.61
C ILE A 42 6.05 4.30 22.38
N ALA A 43 5.13 3.33 22.41
CA ALA A 43 4.20 3.09 21.30
C ALA A 43 3.33 4.32 21.01
N TYR A 44 2.84 4.99 22.06
CA TYR A 44 2.02 6.20 21.93
C TYR A 44 2.78 7.35 21.28
N ILE A 45 3.98 7.69 21.78
CA ILE A 45 4.78 8.80 21.25
C ILE A 45 5.18 8.48 19.81
N CYS A 46 5.75 7.31 19.55
CA CYS A 46 6.22 6.93 18.23
C CYS A 46 5.10 6.90 17.19
N ASN A 47 3.94 6.30 17.50
CA ASN A 47 2.81 6.28 16.57
C ASN A 47 2.17 7.65 16.38
N SER A 48 2.22 8.54 17.38
CA SER A 48 1.71 9.91 17.23
C SER A 48 2.57 10.76 16.29
N LEU A 49 3.86 10.44 16.14
CA LEU A 49 4.76 11.17 15.24
C LEU A 49 4.37 11.06 13.77
N PHE A 50 3.60 10.05 13.36
CA PHE A 50 3.03 9.98 12.02
C PHE A 50 2.23 11.23 11.64
N MET A 51 1.68 11.95 12.63
CA MET A 51 0.95 13.20 12.42
C MET A 51 1.76 14.24 11.64
N VAL A 52 3.11 14.15 11.62
CA VAL A 52 3.99 15.01 10.82
C VAL A 52 3.69 14.94 9.31
N TYR A 53 3.10 13.86 8.82
CA TYR A 53 2.74 13.73 7.41
C TYR A 53 1.62 14.66 6.97
N ILE A 54 0.70 15.04 7.86
CA ILE A 54 -0.40 15.94 7.53
C ILE A 54 0.11 17.31 7.04
N PRO A 55 0.93 18.06 7.82
CA PRO A 55 1.45 19.34 7.35
C PRO A 55 2.39 19.19 6.15
N ILE A 56 3.16 18.10 6.05
CA ILE A 56 4.03 17.84 4.89
C ILE A 56 3.18 17.72 3.62
N VAL A 57 2.11 16.92 3.66
CA VAL A 57 1.23 16.75 2.52
C VAL A 57 0.56 18.08 2.16
N GLU A 58 0.00 18.81 3.12
CA GLU A 58 -0.65 20.10 2.82
C GLU A 58 0.35 21.10 2.23
N LEU A 59 1.61 21.08 2.68
CA LEU A 59 2.67 21.91 2.12
C LEU A 59 2.98 21.52 0.66
N VAL A 60 3.13 20.22 0.36
CA VAL A 60 3.35 19.73 -1.01
C VAL A 60 2.19 20.14 -1.93
N TRP A 61 0.96 20.04 -1.44
CA TRP A 61 -0.23 20.46 -2.18
C TRP A 61 -0.28 21.95 -2.41
N TRP A 62 0.05 22.74 -1.39
CA TRP A 62 0.12 24.18 -1.48
C TRP A 62 1.16 24.62 -2.52
N ILE A 63 2.35 24.01 -2.52
CA ILE A 63 3.40 24.27 -3.52
C ILE A 63 2.92 23.89 -4.93
N LYS A 64 2.32 22.70 -5.10
CA LYS A 64 1.77 22.26 -6.40
C LYS A 64 0.70 23.23 -6.91
N ARG A 65 -0.20 23.70 -6.03
CA ARG A 65 -1.25 24.67 -6.39
C ARG A 65 -0.67 26.02 -6.80
N ARG A 66 0.37 26.50 -6.10
CA ARG A 66 1.09 27.74 -6.45
C ARG A 66 1.80 27.61 -7.80
N TYR A 67 2.43 26.47 -8.06
CA TYR A 67 3.12 26.22 -9.33
C TYR A 67 2.12 26.14 -10.50
N ALA A 68 1.01 25.42 -10.32
CA ALA A 68 -0.06 25.34 -11.31
C ALA A 68 -0.65 26.73 -11.60
N ALA A 69 -0.98 27.52 -10.56
CA ALA A 69 -1.51 28.87 -10.73
C ALA A 69 -0.53 29.81 -11.47
N ARG A 70 0.78 29.70 -11.22
CA ARG A 70 1.81 30.44 -11.98
C ARG A 70 1.82 30.03 -13.44
N LYS A 71 1.78 28.73 -13.74
CA LYS A 71 1.75 28.21 -15.12
C LYS A 71 0.50 28.67 -15.88
N THR A 72 -0.68 28.65 -15.23
CA THR A 72 -1.92 29.15 -15.85
C THR A 72 -1.85 30.65 -16.12
N ARG A 73 -1.27 31.44 -15.19
CA ARG A 73 -1.09 32.88 -15.36
C ARG A 73 -0.09 33.22 -16.48
N GLU A 74 0.98 32.46 -16.63
CA GLU A 74 1.92 32.59 -17.76
C GLU A 74 1.30 32.20 -19.09
N ALA A 75 0.48 31.14 -19.12
CA ALA A 75 -0.26 30.73 -20.32
C ALA A 75 -1.30 31.79 -20.74
N ALA A 76 -2.06 32.33 -19.78
CA ALA A 76 -3.01 33.41 -20.01
C ALA A 76 -2.32 34.69 -20.52
N SER A 77 -1.16 35.03 -19.94
CA SER A 77 -0.36 36.17 -20.39
C SER A 77 0.17 35.99 -21.82
N LYS A 78 0.63 34.78 -22.20
CA LYS A 78 1.08 34.48 -23.57
C LYS A 78 -0.07 34.53 -24.58
N ASN A 79 -1.23 33.99 -24.23
CA ASN A 79 -2.42 34.06 -25.07
C ASN A 79 -2.84 35.52 -25.30
N HIS A 80 -2.89 36.34 -24.26
CA HIS A 80 -3.23 37.77 -24.39
C HIS A 80 -2.25 38.54 -25.29
N VAL A 81 -0.95 38.23 -25.24
CA VAL A 81 0.05 38.84 -26.14
C VAL A 81 -0.13 38.36 -27.59
N LEU A 82 -0.42 37.08 -27.83
CA LEU A 82 -0.70 36.56 -29.18
C LEU A 82 -1.95 37.20 -29.78
N THR A 83 -3.04 37.27 -29.01
CA THR A 83 -4.31 37.87 -29.48
C THR A 83 -4.14 39.35 -29.82
N ASN A 84 -3.36 40.09 -29.03
CA ASN A 84 -3.07 41.49 -29.31
C ASN A 84 -2.16 41.66 -30.55
N ALA A 85 -1.20 40.76 -30.76
CA ALA A 85 -0.37 40.76 -31.97
C ALA A 85 -1.18 40.44 -33.23
N GLU A 86 -2.13 39.50 -33.18
CA GLU A 86 -3.04 39.19 -34.29
C GLU A 86 -3.97 40.38 -34.61
N LYS A 87 -4.55 41.01 -33.59
CA LYS A 87 -5.36 42.23 -33.77
C LYS A 87 -4.56 43.37 -34.42
N ALA A 88 -3.31 43.58 -34.00
CA ALA A 88 -2.44 44.59 -34.59
C ALA A 88 -2.13 44.29 -36.07
N LYS A 89 -1.89 43.02 -36.40
CA LYS A 89 -1.60 42.59 -37.78
C LYS A 89 -2.81 42.75 -38.71
N LEU A 90 -4.02 42.50 -38.22
CA LEU A 90 -5.27 42.72 -38.98
C LEU A 90 -5.51 44.22 -39.24
N LEU A 91 -5.18 45.08 -38.28
CA LEU A 91 -5.31 46.53 -38.43
C LEU A 91 -4.30 47.10 -39.44
N GLU A 92 -3.06 46.61 -39.47
CA GLU A 92 -2.07 47.01 -40.49
C GLU A 92 -2.45 46.52 -41.89
N THR A 93 -2.99 45.32 -42.02
CA THR A 93 -3.40 44.77 -43.33
C THR A 93 -4.65 45.46 -43.88
N GLY A 94 -5.51 46.01 -43.01
CA GLY A 94 -6.69 46.78 -43.38
C GLY A 94 -6.42 48.26 -43.70
N ALA A 95 -5.27 48.81 -43.31
CA ALA A 95 -4.90 50.21 -43.57
C ALA A 95 -4.20 50.43 -44.93
N GLY A 96 -4.15 49.39 -45.78
CA GLY A 96 -3.43 49.39 -47.04
C GLY A 96 -4.33 49.23 -48.27
N SER A 97 -5.49 49.88 -48.34
CA SER A 97 -6.21 50.08 -49.60
C SER A 97 -7.25 51.19 -49.49
N ASP A 98 -6.83 52.43 -49.77
CA ASP A 98 -7.74 53.50 -50.17
C ASP A 98 -8.15 53.28 -51.64
N ILE A 99 -9.33 52.70 -51.89
CA ILE A 99 -10.07 52.91 -53.14
C ILE A 99 -11.56 53.02 -52.80
N GLU A 100 -12.12 54.22 -52.99
CA GLU A 100 -13.55 54.46 -53.08
C GLU A 100 -14.11 53.89 -54.40
N ILE A 101 -15.32 53.30 -54.36
CA ILE A 101 -16.55 53.72 -55.09
C ILE A 101 -17.54 52.54 -55.14
N GLY A 102 -18.81 52.88 -54.90
CA GLY A 102 -19.93 51.98 -54.66
C GLY A 102 -20.39 51.08 -55.82
N GLY A 103 -21.22 50.09 -55.44
CA GLY A 103 -21.91 49.19 -56.35
C GLY A 103 -22.63 48.07 -55.60
N SER A 104 -23.96 48.13 -55.60
CA SER A 104 -24.91 47.14 -55.07
C SER A 104 -24.66 45.70 -55.54
N LEU A 105 -24.65 44.71 -54.63
CA LEU A 105 -25.58 43.56 -54.66
C LEU A 105 -25.39 42.64 -53.44
N ALA A 106 -26.51 42.13 -52.96
CA ALA A 106 -26.64 41.14 -51.90
C ALA A 106 -25.99 39.80 -52.28
N ASP A 107 -25.21 39.21 -51.36
CA ASP A 107 -25.33 37.82 -50.89
C ASP A 107 -24.13 37.43 -50.02
N ALA A 108 -24.32 37.38 -48.70
CA ALA A 108 -23.59 36.51 -47.78
C ALA A 108 -24.20 36.63 -46.36
N ARG A 109 -25.48 36.25 -46.23
CA ARG A 109 -26.03 35.84 -44.93
C ARG A 109 -25.75 34.34 -44.77
N ASN A 110 -24.63 33.97 -44.15
CA ASN A 110 -24.58 32.84 -43.23
C ASN A 110 -23.27 32.85 -42.42
N MET A 111 -23.34 32.45 -41.15
CA MET A 111 -22.27 32.42 -40.14
C MET A 111 -21.96 33.72 -39.40
N GLN A 112 -22.92 34.20 -38.61
CA GLN A 112 -22.60 34.88 -37.34
C GLN A 112 -23.83 34.81 -36.42
N ALA A 113 -24.01 33.63 -35.84
CA ALA A 113 -24.75 33.45 -34.61
C ALA A 113 -23.81 32.69 -33.67
N SER A 114 -23.18 33.42 -32.73
CA SER A 114 -22.88 32.98 -31.36
C SER A 114 -21.78 33.86 -30.73
N SER A 115 -22.04 34.25 -29.49
CA SER A 115 -21.10 34.72 -28.45
C SER A 115 -20.48 36.13 -28.58
N ALA A 116 -21.01 37.10 -27.81
CA ALA A 116 -20.33 37.62 -26.62
C ALA A 116 -21.06 38.85 -26.03
N GLU A 117 -22.10 38.62 -25.23
CA GLU A 117 -22.20 39.25 -23.89
C GLU A 117 -21.57 38.17 -22.97
N ILE A 118 -20.72 38.41 -21.97
CA ILE A 118 -20.81 39.30 -20.81
C ILE A 118 -19.39 39.45 -20.23
N SER A 119 -19.01 40.67 -19.87
CA SER A 119 -17.96 40.98 -18.89
C SER A 119 -18.48 40.77 -17.46
N GLU A 120 -17.59 40.41 -16.53
CA GLU A 120 -17.78 40.26 -15.05
C GLU A 120 -18.06 38.83 -14.60
N VAL A 121 -17.38 38.23 -13.60
CA VAL A 121 -16.49 38.67 -12.50
C VAL A 121 -15.76 37.41 -11.98
N ASP A 122 -14.55 37.55 -11.39
CA ASP A 122 -14.29 36.83 -10.13
C ASP A 122 -13.16 37.46 -9.28
N SER A 123 -13.61 38.33 -8.39
CA SER A 123 -13.06 38.50 -7.05
C SER A 123 -14.24 38.35 -6.09
N GLU A 124 -14.41 37.19 -5.46
CA GLU A 124 -14.79 37.12 -4.05
C GLU A 124 -14.72 35.70 -3.49
N VAL A 125 -13.75 35.50 -2.60
CA VAL A 125 -13.89 34.57 -1.48
C VAL A 125 -14.34 35.44 -0.31
N VAL A 126 -15.62 35.36 0.12
CA VAL A 126 -16.10 35.53 1.51
C VAL A 126 -17.61 35.24 1.56
N ALA A 127 -18.01 34.34 2.49
CA ALA A 127 -19.37 34.08 3.00
C ALA A 127 -20.40 33.53 1.97
N ASP A 128 -21.43 32.76 2.30
CA ASP A 128 -22.04 32.36 3.56
C ASP A 128 -22.78 31.02 3.32
N ALA A 129 -23.07 30.32 4.41
CA ALA A 129 -24.13 29.35 4.45
C ALA A 129 -25.49 30.04 4.21
N ARG A 130 -26.44 29.32 3.58
CA ARG A 130 -27.89 29.27 3.91
C ARG A 130 -28.78 29.23 2.67
N ASN A 131 -29.69 28.25 2.72
CA ASN A 131 -31.02 28.18 2.11
C ASN A 131 -31.21 27.38 0.80
N LYS A 132 -31.54 26.09 1.00
CA LYS A 132 -32.78 25.41 0.59
C LYS A 132 -33.58 25.94 -0.63
N GLN A 133 -33.73 25.01 -1.60
CA GLN A 133 -35.00 24.38 -1.99
C GLN A 133 -35.94 25.14 -2.94
N ALA A 134 -36.02 24.69 -4.21
CA ALA A 134 -37.23 24.11 -4.84
C ALA A 134 -37.06 23.92 -6.36
N SER A 135 -37.40 22.70 -6.82
CA SER A 135 -38.06 22.29 -8.07
C SER A 135 -37.65 22.91 -9.43
N SER A 136 -37.16 22.06 -10.35
CA SER A 136 -37.83 21.61 -11.60
C SER A 136 -37.80 22.68 -12.70
N GLU A 137 -37.22 22.48 -13.88
CA GLU A 137 -37.46 21.43 -14.89
C GLU A 137 -36.55 21.75 -16.11
N GLY A 138 -36.21 20.76 -16.95
CA GLY A 138 -35.81 20.99 -18.35
C GLY A 138 -34.30 21.08 -18.62
N GLY A 139 -33.75 20.06 -19.29
CA GLY A 139 -32.33 19.94 -19.60
C GLY A 139 -31.86 20.68 -20.85
N SER A 140 -30.54 20.85 -20.95
CA SER A 140 -29.72 20.41 -22.09
C SER A 140 -28.25 20.67 -21.76
N GLU A 141 -27.42 19.69 -22.07
CA GLU A 141 -25.99 19.61 -21.81
C GLU A 141 -25.20 20.84 -22.31
N VAL A 142 -24.51 21.52 -21.40
CA VAL A 142 -23.27 22.25 -21.68
C VAL A 142 -22.31 21.93 -20.55
N VAL A 143 -21.64 20.79 -20.69
CA VAL A 143 -20.60 20.31 -19.76
C VAL A 143 -19.28 20.34 -20.51
N SER A 144 -18.50 21.41 -20.30
CA SER A 144 -17.09 21.41 -20.67
C SER A 144 -16.36 22.47 -19.83
N ASP A 145 -15.32 22.02 -19.14
CA ASP A 145 -14.28 22.76 -18.41
C ASP A 145 -14.54 23.21 -16.96
N GLU A 146 -15.74 23.62 -16.54
CA GLU A 146 -16.00 23.96 -15.13
C GLU A 146 -16.33 22.74 -14.24
N GLU A 147 -16.88 21.68 -14.83
CA GLU A 147 -17.18 20.43 -14.12
C GLU A 147 -15.92 19.60 -13.80
N GLU A 148 -14.82 19.72 -14.55
CA GLU A 148 -13.58 18.95 -14.26
C GLU A 148 -12.83 19.46 -13.02
N SER A 149 -12.81 20.78 -12.79
CA SER A 149 -12.16 21.41 -11.62
C SER A 149 -12.94 21.17 -10.32
N SER A 150 -14.27 21.30 -10.39
CA SER A 150 -15.17 21.06 -9.26
C SER A 150 -15.28 19.57 -8.93
N SER A 151 -15.36 18.69 -9.94
CA SER A 151 -15.40 17.23 -9.74
C SER A 151 -14.06 16.66 -9.26
N SER A 152 -12.91 17.19 -9.71
CA SER A 152 -11.60 16.75 -9.20
C SER A 152 -11.38 17.17 -7.75
N THR A 153 -11.85 18.35 -7.35
CA THR A 153 -11.82 18.81 -5.96
C THR A 153 -12.77 18.01 -5.07
N ALA A 154 -13.99 17.74 -5.53
CA ALA A 154 -14.95 16.87 -4.83
C ALA A 154 -14.41 15.44 -4.67
N ARG A 155 -13.85 14.84 -5.73
CA ARG A 155 -13.19 13.52 -5.68
C ARG A 155 -12.02 13.50 -4.70
N ARG A 156 -11.23 14.57 -4.61
CA ARG A 156 -10.13 14.71 -3.64
C ARG A 156 -10.60 14.79 -2.19
N LEU A 157 -11.68 15.52 -1.92
CA LEU A 157 -12.26 15.62 -0.58
C LEU A 157 -12.93 14.32 -0.12
N LEU A 158 -13.59 13.62 -1.05
CA LEU A 158 -14.14 12.28 -0.81
C LEU A 158 -13.03 11.28 -0.50
N SER A 159 -11.97 11.27 -1.30
CA SER A 159 -10.76 10.46 -1.05
C SER A 159 -10.14 10.75 0.32
N ARG A 160 -10.00 12.02 0.74
CA ARG A 160 -9.49 12.37 2.09
C ARG A 160 -10.37 11.82 3.21
N ARG A 161 -11.69 11.93 3.07
CA ARG A 161 -12.65 11.39 4.07
C ARG A 161 -12.62 9.87 4.12
N GLU A 162 -12.46 9.22 2.97
CA GLU A 162 -12.32 7.77 2.87
C GLU A 162 -11.02 7.30 3.51
N THR A 163 -9.88 7.92 3.16
CA THR A 163 -8.57 7.65 3.78
C THR A 163 -8.62 7.87 5.28
N ALA A 164 -9.25 8.94 5.77
CA ALA A 164 -9.43 9.17 7.20
C ALA A 164 -10.28 8.07 7.87
N LYS A 165 -11.39 7.65 7.27
CA LYS A 165 -12.22 6.55 7.81
C LYS A 165 -11.45 5.22 7.86
N ILE A 166 -10.68 4.92 6.82
CA ILE A 166 -9.85 3.71 6.75
C ILE A 166 -8.75 3.78 7.82
N SER A 167 -8.09 4.93 7.96
CA SER A 167 -7.05 5.15 8.98
C SER A 167 -7.61 5.00 10.38
N ALA A 168 -8.80 5.54 10.66
CA ALA A 168 -9.46 5.40 11.96
C ALA A 168 -9.78 3.93 12.30
N LEU A 169 -10.18 3.13 11.29
CA LEU A 169 -10.46 1.70 11.47
C LEU A 169 -9.18 0.90 11.75
N ILE A 170 -8.09 1.21 11.05
CA ILE A 170 -6.82 0.49 11.13
C ILE A 170 -5.98 0.91 12.34
N CYS A 171 -6.12 2.16 12.80
CA CYS A 171 -5.41 2.75 13.93
C CYS A 171 -5.34 1.87 15.18
N PRO A 172 -6.46 1.37 15.75
CA PRO A 172 -6.39 0.53 16.95
C PRO A 172 -5.64 -0.78 16.70
N VAL A 173 -5.82 -1.40 15.53
CA VAL A 173 -5.12 -2.66 15.18
C VAL A 173 -3.62 -2.44 15.13
N TRP A 174 -3.17 -1.36 14.47
CA TRP A 174 -1.77 -0.98 14.41
C TRP A 174 -1.19 -0.65 15.79
N PHE A 175 -1.90 0.15 16.59
CA PHE A 175 -1.44 0.52 17.92
C PHE A 175 -1.28 -0.72 18.81
N PHE A 176 -2.28 -1.60 18.84
CA PHE A 176 -2.21 -2.82 19.65
C PHE A 176 -1.12 -3.77 19.16
N ALA A 177 -0.87 -3.88 17.84
CA ALA A 177 0.27 -4.63 17.32
C ALA A 177 1.59 -4.09 17.90
N GLN A 178 1.85 -2.79 17.73
CA GLN A 178 3.09 -2.18 18.22
C GLN A 178 3.22 -2.19 19.75
N PHE A 179 2.11 -1.98 20.47
CA PHE A 179 2.08 -2.04 21.92
C PHE A 179 2.40 -3.45 22.41
N THR A 180 1.75 -4.48 21.85
CA THR A 180 2.00 -5.87 22.25
C THR A 180 3.40 -6.32 21.87
N PHE A 181 3.96 -5.87 20.74
CA PHE A 181 5.38 -6.09 20.40
C PHE A 181 6.35 -5.48 21.41
N ASN A 182 6.14 -4.22 21.79
CA ASN A 182 7.00 -3.58 22.78
C ASN A 182 6.81 -4.22 24.18
N LEU A 183 5.59 -4.70 24.47
CA LEU A 183 5.29 -5.39 25.72
C LEU A 183 5.92 -6.78 25.78
N SER A 184 6.01 -7.52 24.66
CA SER A 184 6.66 -8.84 24.64
C SER A 184 8.15 -8.72 24.92
N LEU A 185 8.83 -7.71 24.37
CA LEU A 185 10.25 -7.45 24.66
C LEU A 185 10.55 -7.22 26.15
N LYS A 186 9.56 -6.82 26.95
CA LYS A 186 9.70 -6.70 28.42
C LYS A 186 9.72 -8.06 29.13
N TYR A 187 9.09 -9.08 28.56
CA TYR A 187 8.82 -10.36 29.24
C TYR A 187 9.49 -11.58 28.56
N THR A 188 9.94 -11.47 27.31
CA THR A 188 10.68 -12.50 26.58
C THR A 188 12.01 -11.97 26.05
N THR A 189 12.88 -12.86 25.60
CA THR A 189 14.18 -12.49 25.04
C THR A 189 14.02 -11.94 23.62
N VAL A 190 15.00 -11.15 23.17
CA VAL A 190 15.06 -10.61 21.80
C VAL A 190 15.00 -11.75 20.76
N THR A 191 15.69 -12.85 21.07
CA THR A 191 15.80 -14.03 20.24
C THR A 191 14.44 -14.72 20.07
N SER A 192 13.74 -15.01 21.17
CA SER A 192 12.37 -15.58 21.11
C SER A 192 11.39 -14.63 20.41
N ASN A 193 11.47 -13.33 20.71
CA ASN A 193 10.63 -12.32 20.08
C ASN A 193 10.83 -12.27 18.55
N THR A 194 12.06 -12.45 18.07
CA THR A 194 12.39 -12.47 16.63
C THR A 194 11.79 -13.68 15.93
N VAL A 195 11.83 -14.87 16.56
CA VAL A 195 11.18 -16.09 16.00
C VAL A 195 9.68 -15.90 15.88
N LEU A 196 9.05 -15.48 16.96
CA LEU A 196 7.59 -15.39 17.05
C LEU A 196 7.05 -14.25 16.18
N SER A 197 7.77 -13.13 16.09
CA SER A 197 7.41 -12.06 15.14
C SER A 197 7.62 -12.49 13.69
N SER A 198 8.57 -13.39 13.38
CA SER A 198 8.74 -13.96 12.03
C SER A 198 7.54 -14.80 11.59
N THR A 199 6.77 -15.37 12.53
CA THR A 199 5.49 -16.06 12.26
C THR A 199 4.43 -15.12 11.65
N SER A 200 4.60 -13.80 11.74
CA SER A 200 3.73 -12.85 11.04
C SER A 200 3.70 -13.05 9.52
N THR A 201 4.76 -13.59 8.91
CA THR A 201 4.78 -13.94 7.48
C THR A 201 3.76 -15.03 7.17
N LEU A 202 3.65 -16.04 8.04
CA LEU A 202 2.67 -17.11 7.89
C LEU A 202 1.24 -16.59 8.09
N PHE A 203 1.01 -15.78 9.12
CA PHE A 203 -0.30 -15.16 9.34
C PHE A 203 -0.68 -14.22 8.20
N THR A 204 0.27 -13.48 7.64
CA THR A 204 0.06 -12.61 6.48
C THR A 204 -0.29 -13.44 5.26
N PHE A 205 0.40 -14.54 5.01
CA PHE A 205 0.05 -15.47 3.93
C PHE A 205 -1.40 -15.96 4.05
N ILE A 206 -1.80 -16.43 5.24
CA ILE A 206 -3.17 -16.91 5.50
C ILE A 206 -4.18 -15.76 5.30
N ALA A 207 -3.87 -14.56 5.80
CA ALA A 207 -4.71 -13.39 5.65
C ALA A 207 -4.84 -12.94 4.19
N SER A 208 -3.78 -13.03 3.38
CA SER A 208 -3.81 -12.77 1.95
C SER A 208 -4.73 -13.74 1.20
N VAL A 209 -4.68 -15.03 1.52
CA VAL A 209 -5.61 -16.03 0.97
C VAL A 209 -7.05 -15.69 1.32
N MET A 210 -7.33 -15.38 2.59
CA MET A 210 -8.70 -15.15 3.08
C MET A 210 -9.30 -13.80 2.66
N PHE A 211 -8.51 -12.72 2.66
CA PHE A 211 -9.03 -11.36 2.51
C PHE A 211 -8.79 -10.74 1.14
N LEU A 212 -7.71 -11.15 0.46
CA LEU A 212 -7.30 -10.63 -0.86
C LEU A 212 -7.63 -11.62 -1.99
N ASN A 213 -8.06 -12.86 -1.68
CA ASN A 213 -8.34 -13.93 -2.65
C ASN A 213 -7.14 -14.22 -3.58
N GLU A 214 -5.91 -14.05 -3.09
CA GLU A 214 -4.70 -14.36 -3.84
C GLU A 214 -4.54 -15.88 -3.99
N THR A 215 -4.25 -16.33 -5.22
CA THR A 215 -3.94 -17.73 -5.50
C THR A 215 -2.47 -18.02 -5.24
N PHE A 216 -2.18 -19.06 -4.48
CA PHE A 216 -0.80 -19.47 -4.18
C PHE A 216 -0.51 -20.88 -4.67
N THR A 217 0.65 -21.03 -5.29
CA THR A 217 1.22 -22.32 -5.65
C THR A 217 1.78 -23.03 -4.42
N VAL A 218 1.80 -24.37 -4.42
CA VAL A 218 2.43 -25.20 -3.37
C VAL A 218 3.88 -24.75 -3.10
N LEU A 219 4.61 -24.32 -4.13
CA LEU A 219 5.95 -23.75 -3.99
C LEU A 219 5.97 -22.56 -3.02
N LYS A 220 5.04 -21.61 -3.15
CA LYS A 220 4.96 -20.43 -2.27
C LYS A 220 4.65 -20.83 -0.83
N ILE A 221 3.78 -21.84 -0.62
CA ILE A 221 3.47 -22.37 0.72
C ILE A 221 4.73 -22.97 1.36
N VAL A 222 5.41 -23.87 0.64
CA VAL A 222 6.67 -24.49 1.11
C VAL A 222 7.71 -23.42 1.41
N SER A 223 7.82 -22.40 0.58
CA SER A 223 8.74 -21.29 0.79
C SER A 223 8.45 -20.45 2.04
N VAL A 224 7.18 -20.16 2.34
CA VAL A 224 6.79 -19.45 3.58
C VAL A 224 7.15 -20.28 4.82
N VAL A 225 6.85 -21.58 4.79
CA VAL A 225 7.21 -22.50 5.89
C VAL A 225 8.72 -22.58 6.05
N LEU A 226 9.47 -22.61 4.94
CA LEU A 226 10.94 -22.64 4.95
C LEU A 226 11.54 -21.34 5.52
N CYS A 227 10.99 -20.17 5.19
CA CYS A 227 11.41 -18.89 5.80
C CYS A 227 11.19 -18.91 7.32
N MET A 228 10.04 -19.40 7.78
CA MET A 228 9.72 -19.48 9.20
C MET A 228 10.65 -20.46 9.93
N ALA A 229 10.86 -21.65 9.36
CA ALA A 229 11.75 -22.66 9.92
C ALA A 229 13.21 -22.16 9.99
N GLY A 230 13.70 -21.50 8.93
CA GLY A 230 15.03 -20.91 8.91
C GLY A 230 15.22 -19.84 9.99
N SER A 231 14.22 -18.97 10.18
CA SER A 231 14.25 -17.93 11.22
C SER A 231 14.28 -18.54 12.63
N ALA A 232 13.52 -19.62 12.86
CA ALA A 232 13.56 -20.36 14.11
C ALA A 232 14.92 -21.01 14.38
N VAL A 233 15.53 -21.63 13.35
CA VAL A 233 16.86 -22.25 13.47
C VAL A 233 17.93 -21.24 13.87
N VAL A 234 17.96 -20.05 13.26
CA VAL A 234 18.96 -19.03 13.61
C VAL A 234 18.79 -18.56 15.06
N ALA A 235 17.56 -18.32 15.48
CA ALA A 235 17.31 -17.90 16.85
C ALA A 235 17.70 -18.96 17.89
N PHE A 236 17.48 -20.24 17.62
CA PHE A 236 17.95 -21.29 18.53
C PHE A 236 19.48 -21.36 18.58
N GLY A 237 20.18 -21.17 17.45
CA GLY A 237 21.63 -21.13 17.43
C GLY A 237 22.22 -19.94 18.19
N ASP A 238 21.57 -18.78 18.16
CA ASP A 238 21.96 -17.61 18.97
C ASP A 238 21.74 -17.86 20.47
N SER A 239 20.67 -18.59 20.83
CA SER A 239 20.33 -18.91 22.23
C SER A 239 21.36 -19.81 22.91
N GLU A 240 22.02 -20.71 22.19
CA GLU A 240 23.10 -21.55 22.73
C GLU A 240 24.37 -20.74 23.02
N SER A 241 24.62 -19.66 22.27
CA SER A 241 25.76 -18.77 22.50
C SER A 241 25.51 -17.73 23.62
N LEU A 242 24.24 -17.38 23.85
CA LEU A 242 23.79 -16.34 24.78
C LEU A 242 23.15 -16.93 26.06
N GLN A 243 23.74 -18.00 26.63
CA GLN A 243 23.34 -18.46 27.96
C GLN A 243 23.63 -17.38 29.02
N LYS A 244 22.66 -16.49 29.31
CA LYS A 244 22.57 -15.82 30.62
C LYS A 244 21.28 -15.10 31.00
N ASP A 245 20.40 -14.69 30.09
CA ASP A 245 19.22 -13.89 30.50
C ASP A 245 17.92 -14.68 30.41
N SER A 246 17.64 -15.45 31.47
CA SER A 246 16.30 -16.02 31.68
C SER A 246 15.32 -14.89 31.99
N ALA A 247 14.44 -14.58 31.04
CA ALA A 247 13.38 -13.60 31.23
C ALA A 247 12.41 -14.02 32.35
N PRO A 248 11.81 -13.08 33.10
CA PRO A 248 11.02 -13.39 34.29
C PRO A 248 9.73 -14.19 34.03
N HIS A 249 9.09 -14.01 32.85
CA HIS A 249 7.87 -14.74 32.44
C HIS A 249 7.83 -14.99 30.92
N PRO A 250 8.63 -15.93 30.40
CA PRO A 250 8.82 -16.11 28.95
C PRO A 250 7.50 -16.47 28.24
N VAL A 251 6.66 -17.32 28.84
CA VAL A 251 5.39 -17.77 28.24
C VAL A 251 4.42 -16.60 27.99
N VAL A 252 4.35 -15.63 28.91
CA VAL A 252 3.46 -14.46 28.74
C VAL A 252 4.00 -13.58 27.62
N GLY A 253 5.31 -13.34 27.58
CA GLY A 253 5.94 -12.57 26.51
C GLY A 253 5.73 -13.22 25.14
N ASP A 254 5.87 -14.54 25.06
CA ASP A 254 5.72 -15.30 23.81
C ASP A 254 4.27 -15.24 23.28
N MET A 255 3.27 -15.42 24.14
CA MET A 255 1.85 -15.32 23.77
C MET A 255 1.48 -13.91 23.30
N VAL A 256 2.04 -12.87 23.96
CA VAL A 256 1.85 -11.48 23.57
C VAL A 256 2.55 -11.16 22.25
N CYS A 257 3.73 -11.73 22.00
CA CYS A 257 4.44 -11.59 20.73
C CYS A 257 3.67 -12.24 19.57
N LEU A 258 3.10 -13.43 19.78
CA LEU A 258 2.25 -14.08 18.78
C LEU A 258 1.00 -13.25 18.47
N LEU A 259 0.37 -12.66 19.50
CA LEU A 259 -0.75 -11.74 19.30
C LEU A 259 -0.33 -10.53 18.46
N SER A 260 0.84 -9.95 18.72
CA SER A 260 1.40 -8.88 17.89
C SER A 260 1.57 -9.32 16.44
N ALA A 261 2.15 -10.50 16.20
CA ALA A 261 2.36 -11.03 14.86
C ALA A 261 1.04 -11.21 14.08
N MET A 262 -0.03 -11.64 14.77
CA MET A 262 -1.38 -11.76 14.18
C MET A 262 -2.00 -10.38 13.87
N LEU A 263 -1.91 -9.43 14.80
CA LEU A 263 -2.43 -8.07 14.61
C LEU A 263 -1.68 -7.35 13.49
N TYR A 264 -0.36 -7.52 13.43
CA TYR A 264 0.47 -6.99 12.35
C TYR A 264 0.05 -7.58 11.00
N ALA A 265 -0.12 -8.90 10.88
CA ALA A 265 -0.62 -9.54 9.66
C ALA A 265 -2.03 -9.05 9.25
N CYS A 266 -2.90 -8.78 10.22
CA CYS A 266 -4.21 -8.17 9.97
C CYS A 266 -4.05 -6.74 9.42
N TYR A 267 -3.19 -5.92 10.03
CA TYR A 267 -2.85 -4.58 9.58
C TYR A 267 -2.31 -4.57 8.14
N THR A 268 -1.32 -5.42 7.83
CA THR A 268 -0.71 -5.48 6.50
C THR A 268 -1.74 -5.82 5.42
N SER A 269 -2.62 -6.79 5.72
CA SER A 269 -3.67 -7.24 4.82
C SER A 269 -4.77 -6.18 4.63
N LEU A 270 -5.11 -5.44 5.70
CA LEU A 270 -6.08 -4.35 5.62
C LEU A 270 -5.57 -3.19 4.76
N ILE A 271 -4.29 -2.84 4.83
CA ILE A 271 -3.68 -1.84 3.95
C ILE A 271 -3.85 -2.25 2.49
N ARG A 272 -3.38 -3.44 2.12
CA ARG A 272 -3.42 -3.88 0.72
C ARG A 272 -4.84 -4.03 0.18
N LYS A 273 -5.81 -4.43 1.03
CA LYS A 273 -7.22 -4.52 0.64
C LYS A 273 -7.88 -3.16 0.41
N LYS A 274 -7.44 -2.12 1.13
CA LYS A 274 -8.06 -0.79 1.09
C LYS A 274 -7.40 0.16 0.09
N PHE A 275 -6.16 -0.12 -0.31
CA PHE A 275 -5.41 0.64 -1.30
C PHE A 275 -4.98 -0.30 -2.45
N PRO A 276 -5.89 -0.66 -3.38
CA PRO A 276 -5.54 -1.48 -4.55
C PRO A 276 -4.74 -0.69 -5.60
N ASP A 277 -3.91 -1.41 -6.36
CA ASP A 277 -2.95 -0.90 -7.35
C ASP A 277 -3.59 0.00 -8.43
N GLU A 278 -3.57 1.33 -8.25
CA GLU A 278 -3.87 2.30 -9.31
C GLU A 278 -2.75 3.34 -9.44
N ASN A 279 -1.83 3.05 -10.37
CA ASN A 279 -0.65 3.85 -10.70
C ASN A 279 -0.97 5.36 -10.85
N SER A 280 -0.72 6.16 -9.82
CA SER A 280 -0.84 7.62 -9.88
C SER A 280 0.00 8.30 -8.81
N SER A 281 0.64 9.43 -9.14
CA SER A 281 1.32 10.33 -8.16
C SER A 281 0.41 10.90 -7.03
N ALA A 282 -0.88 10.56 -7.08
CA ALA A 282 -1.83 10.79 -6.00
C ALA A 282 -1.74 9.72 -4.89
N GLU A 283 -1.16 8.56 -5.17
CA GLU A 283 -1.02 7.41 -4.27
C GLU A 283 0.05 7.65 -3.20
N GLU A 284 1.26 8.09 -3.58
CA GLU A 284 2.34 8.45 -2.62
C GLU A 284 1.82 9.45 -1.56
N VAL A 285 1.02 10.40 -2.02
CA VAL A 285 0.35 11.40 -1.17
C VAL A 285 -0.75 10.76 -0.32
N SER A 286 -1.49 9.79 -0.85
CA SER A 286 -2.57 9.09 -0.15
C SER A 286 -2.02 8.19 0.96
N THR A 287 -0.91 7.47 0.73
CA THR A 287 -0.21 6.66 1.73
C THR A 287 0.34 7.54 2.85
N ALA A 288 0.98 8.67 2.50
CA ALA A 288 1.43 9.65 3.49
C ALA A 288 0.27 10.22 4.31
N LEU A 289 -0.86 10.56 3.68
CA LEU A 289 -2.07 11.02 4.39
C LEU A 289 -2.69 9.94 5.26
N PHE A 290 -2.70 8.69 4.79
CA PHE A 290 -3.15 7.53 5.57
C PHE A 290 -2.35 7.42 6.86
N LEU A 291 -1.02 7.40 6.78
CA LEU A 291 -0.16 7.39 7.96
C LEU A 291 -0.36 8.64 8.82
N GLY A 292 -0.48 9.82 8.21
CA GLY A 292 -0.77 11.07 8.90
C GLY A 292 -2.03 11.01 9.76
N TYR A 293 -3.14 10.54 9.19
CA TYR A 293 -4.39 10.32 9.91
C TYR A 293 -4.29 9.19 10.93
N LEU A 294 -3.54 8.12 10.64
CA LEU A 294 -3.26 7.05 11.59
C LEU A 294 -2.62 7.61 12.88
N GLY A 295 -1.63 8.50 12.73
CA GLY A 295 -0.99 9.19 13.84
C GLY A 295 -1.88 10.17 14.58
N LEU A 296 -2.69 10.93 13.85
CA LEU A 296 -3.66 11.84 14.45
C LEU A 296 -4.71 11.08 15.27
N PHE A 297 -5.29 10.01 14.73
CA PHE A 297 -6.25 9.19 15.47
C PHE A 297 -5.59 8.47 16.64
N ASN A 298 -4.35 8.03 16.49
CA ASN A 298 -3.59 7.45 17.59
C ASN A 298 -3.45 8.47 18.75
N ALA A 299 -3.01 9.69 18.43
CA ALA A 299 -2.90 10.76 19.42
C ALA A 299 -4.26 11.03 20.08
N LEU A 300 -5.35 11.13 19.32
CA LEU A 300 -6.67 11.46 19.86
C LEU A 300 -7.31 10.34 20.68
N ILE A 301 -7.26 9.09 20.20
CA ILE A 301 -7.91 7.93 20.83
C ILE A 301 -7.17 7.54 22.12
N PHE A 302 -5.84 7.55 22.10
CA PHE A 302 -5.02 7.09 23.23
C PHE A 302 -4.58 8.22 24.17
N CYS A 303 -4.72 9.50 23.81
CA CYS A 303 -4.50 10.62 24.73
C CYS A 303 -5.28 10.50 26.06
N PRO A 304 -6.61 10.25 26.09
CA PRO A 304 -7.32 10.10 27.36
C PRO A 304 -6.80 8.92 28.20
N VAL A 305 -6.33 7.85 27.53
CA VAL A 305 -5.73 6.69 28.19
C VAL A 305 -4.40 7.08 28.83
N VAL A 306 -3.51 7.76 28.11
CA VAL A 306 -2.24 8.28 28.64
C VAL A 306 -2.47 9.21 29.84
N VAL A 307 -3.44 10.11 29.74
CA VAL A 307 -3.80 11.04 30.83
C VAL A 307 -4.29 10.27 32.06
N LEU A 308 -5.14 9.26 31.88
CA LEU A 308 -5.59 8.38 32.96
C LEU A 308 -4.43 7.60 33.60
N LEU A 309 -3.52 7.06 32.80
CA LEU A 309 -2.32 6.35 33.27
C LEU A 309 -1.35 7.28 34.01
N HIS A 310 -1.29 8.55 33.62
CA HIS A 310 -0.53 9.58 34.31
C HIS A 310 -1.13 9.89 35.68
N PHE A 311 -2.46 10.09 35.77
CA PHE A 311 -3.14 10.38 37.03
C PHE A 311 -3.14 9.21 38.01
N THR A 312 -3.20 7.97 37.51
CA THR A 312 -3.10 6.76 38.35
C THR A 312 -1.67 6.48 38.83
N GLY A 313 -0.68 7.27 38.40
CA GLY A 313 0.72 7.14 38.81
C GLY A 313 1.42 5.91 38.23
N LEU A 314 0.75 5.15 37.35
CA LEU A 314 1.31 4.00 36.66
C LEU A 314 2.35 4.42 35.63
N GLU A 315 2.21 5.63 35.05
CA GLU A 315 3.14 6.17 34.05
C GLU A 315 3.48 7.66 34.30
N PRO A 316 4.50 7.97 35.11
CA PRO A 316 4.91 9.35 35.35
C PRO A 316 5.70 9.90 34.16
N ILE A 317 5.03 10.63 33.26
CA ILE A 317 5.61 11.31 32.09
C ILE A 317 6.75 12.26 32.48
N HIS A 318 6.73 12.80 33.72
CA HIS A 318 7.76 13.71 34.22
C HIS A 318 9.15 13.05 34.41
N ARG A 319 9.22 11.71 34.50
CA ARG A 319 10.49 11.00 34.75
C ARG A 319 11.37 10.83 33.52
N LEU A 320 10.89 11.24 32.34
CA LEU A 320 11.66 11.14 31.11
C LEU A 320 12.82 12.14 31.09
N THR A 321 14.04 11.61 31.05
CA THR A 321 15.25 12.42 30.86
C THR A 321 15.30 12.98 29.44
N ALA A 322 15.95 14.13 29.23
CA ALA A 322 16.09 14.74 27.89
C ALA A 322 16.67 13.76 26.85
N THR A 323 17.66 12.96 27.23
CA THR A 323 18.25 11.91 26.37
C THR A 323 17.25 10.82 25.98
N GLN A 324 16.36 10.43 26.90
CA GLN A 324 15.34 9.41 26.62
C GLN A 324 14.27 9.95 25.68
N TRP A 325 13.87 11.21 25.86
CA TRP A 325 12.99 11.91 24.93
C TRP A 325 13.59 11.98 23.52
N GLU A 326 14.87 12.37 23.41
CA GLU A 326 15.58 12.42 22.13
C GLU A 326 15.67 11.04 21.46
N LEU A 327 15.98 9.98 22.23
CA LEU A 327 16.03 8.62 21.71
C LEU A 327 14.67 8.13 21.21
N ILE A 328 13.59 8.39 21.96
CA ILE A 328 12.23 7.99 21.55
C ILE A 328 11.80 8.76 20.31
N VAL A 329 11.99 10.08 20.28
CA VAL A 329 11.60 10.92 19.14
C VAL A 329 12.45 10.60 17.92
N GLY A 330 13.77 10.49 18.09
CA GLY A 330 14.71 10.14 17.02
C GLY A 330 14.42 8.76 16.44
N LYS A 331 14.18 7.76 17.30
CA LYS A 331 13.68 6.46 16.88
C LYS A 331 12.38 6.61 16.11
N GLY A 332 11.36 7.25 16.68
CA GLY A 332 10.05 7.32 16.04
C GLY A 332 10.05 8.10 14.72
N MET A 333 10.98 9.03 14.50
CA MET A 333 11.16 9.70 13.20
C MET A 333 11.76 8.77 12.14
N LEU A 334 12.76 7.96 12.51
CA LEU A 334 13.42 7.05 11.56
C LEU A 334 12.64 5.75 11.35
N ASP A 335 12.19 5.15 12.44
CA ASP A 335 11.49 3.87 12.50
C ASP A 335 10.03 4.02 12.08
N ASN A 336 9.25 4.82 12.80
CA ASN A 336 7.83 4.93 12.48
C ASN A 336 7.63 5.78 11.23
N VAL A 337 8.06 7.04 11.25
CA VAL A 337 7.77 7.96 10.14
C VAL A 337 8.43 7.46 8.85
N LEU A 338 9.76 7.44 8.77
CA LEU A 338 10.43 7.05 7.52
C LEU A 338 10.24 5.57 7.15
N SER A 339 10.54 4.63 8.08
CA SER A 339 10.53 3.20 7.77
C SER A 339 9.11 2.71 7.45
N ASP A 340 8.10 3.05 8.25
CA ASP A 340 6.76 2.49 8.01
C ASP A 340 6.11 3.08 6.76
N TYR A 341 6.49 4.30 6.34
CA TYR A 341 6.12 4.82 5.02
C TYR A 341 6.72 3.98 3.90
N LEU A 342 8.04 3.75 3.94
CA LEU A 342 8.71 2.92 2.93
C LEU A 342 8.19 1.48 2.93
N TRP A 343 7.82 0.98 4.11
CA TRP A 343 7.23 -0.34 4.27
C TRP A 343 5.83 -0.42 3.64
N ALA A 344 4.97 0.57 3.89
CA ALA A 344 3.64 0.64 3.30
C ALA A 344 3.73 0.72 1.77
N GLU A 345 4.63 1.56 1.24
CA GLU A 345 4.91 1.65 -0.20
C GLU A 345 5.44 0.31 -0.74
N ALA A 346 6.35 -0.37 -0.03
CA ALA A 346 6.84 -1.68 -0.45
C ALA A 346 5.75 -2.75 -0.50
N VAL A 347 4.82 -2.73 0.45
CA VAL A 347 3.65 -3.62 0.47
C VAL A 347 2.75 -3.38 -0.72
N LEU A 348 2.54 -2.13 -1.13
CA LEU A 348 1.76 -1.79 -2.32
C LEU A 348 2.49 -2.21 -3.60
N LEU A 349 3.78 -1.88 -3.73
CA LEU A 349 4.61 -2.18 -4.92
C LEU A 349 4.89 -3.68 -5.15
N THR A 350 4.76 -4.52 -4.13
CA THR A 350 5.03 -5.97 -4.23
C THR A 350 3.77 -6.78 -3.90
N SER A 351 3.77 -7.54 -2.81
CA SER A 351 2.62 -8.17 -2.19
C SER A 351 2.83 -8.15 -0.69
N THR A 352 1.76 -8.21 0.09
CA THR A 352 1.84 -8.31 1.56
C THR A 352 2.74 -9.48 1.98
N THR A 353 2.59 -10.63 1.33
CA THR A 353 3.37 -11.84 1.59
C THR A 353 4.86 -11.65 1.27
N VAL A 354 5.19 -11.10 0.10
CA VAL A 354 6.60 -10.85 -0.30
C VAL A 354 7.24 -9.82 0.62
N ALA A 355 6.53 -8.75 0.97
CA ALA A 355 7.02 -7.72 1.86
C ALA A 355 7.31 -8.27 3.26
N THR A 356 6.38 -9.03 3.85
CA THR A 356 6.60 -9.65 5.17
C THR A 356 7.68 -10.72 5.13
N ALA A 357 7.75 -11.53 4.08
CA ALA A 357 8.83 -12.50 3.91
C ALA A 357 10.19 -11.80 3.74
N GLY A 358 10.24 -10.65 3.07
CA GLY A 358 11.46 -9.86 2.93
C GLY A 358 11.98 -9.32 4.25
N LEU A 359 11.13 -9.09 5.25
CA LEU A 359 11.59 -8.77 6.60
C LEU A 359 12.39 -9.92 7.24
N THR A 360 12.15 -11.18 6.85
CA THR A 360 12.97 -12.31 7.34
C THR A 360 14.41 -12.27 6.81
N LEU A 361 14.70 -11.54 5.72
CA LEU A 361 16.07 -11.33 5.24
C LEU A 361 16.96 -10.59 6.24
N GLN A 362 16.38 -9.98 7.27
CA GLN A 362 17.11 -9.45 8.43
C GLN A 362 18.06 -10.50 9.01
N VAL A 363 17.63 -11.76 9.08
CA VAL A 363 18.38 -12.87 9.67
C VAL A 363 19.71 -13.14 8.91
N PRO A 364 19.71 -13.43 7.59
CA PRO A 364 20.96 -13.59 6.86
C PRO A 364 21.79 -12.31 6.79
N ILE A 365 21.17 -11.12 6.75
CA ILE A 365 21.91 -9.85 6.76
C ILE A 365 22.68 -9.68 8.08
N ALA A 366 22.06 -9.98 9.21
CA ALA A 366 22.72 -9.94 10.52
C ALA A 366 23.92 -10.88 10.58
N ALA A 367 23.75 -12.13 10.11
CA ALA A 367 24.84 -13.11 10.06
C ALA A 367 26.04 -12.64 9.21
N VAL A 368 25.80 -11.96 8.09
CA VAL A 368 26.86 -11.36 7.26
C VAL A 368 27.56 -10.22 8.01
N VAL A 369 26.80 -9.35 8.67
CA VAL A 369 27.37 -8.22 9.44
C VAL A 369 28.24 -8.73 10.59
N ASP A 370 27.83 -9.76 11.31
CA ASP A 370 28.60 -10.32 12.42
C ASP A 370 29.90 -10.98 11.94
N SER A 371 29.84 -11.71 10.82
CA SER A 371 31.02 -12.27 10.16
C SER A 371 32.03 -11.19 9.76
N LEU A 372 31.55 -10.07 9.20
CA LEU A 372 32.40 -8.92 8.85
C LEU A 372 33.01 -8.23 10.07
N ARG A 373 32.35 -8.30 11.23
CA ARG A 373 32.87 -7.79 12.52
C ARG A 373 33.84 -8.77 13.20
N GLY A 374 34.20 -9.86 12.54
CA GLY A 374 35.17 -10.85 13.04
C GLY A 374 34.58 -11.93 13.95
N HIS A 375 33.25 -11.95 14.14
CA HIS A 375 32.56 -13.01 14.89
C HIS A 375 31.86 -13.92 13.88
N ALA A 376 32.51 -15.03 13.51
CA ALA A 376 31.91 -15.96 12.56
C ALA A 376 30.63 -16.58 13.16
N PRO A 377 29.47 -16.48 12.47
CA PRO A 377 28.23 -17.08 12.95
C PRO A 377 28.40 -18.60 13.03
N GLY A 378 27.76 -19.21 14.03
CA GLY A 378 27.75 -20.66 14.18
C GLY A 378 27.21 -21.37 12.94
N THR A 379 27.61 -22.62 12.73
CA THR A 379 27.16 -23.42 11.57
C THR A 379 25.64 -23.55 11.50
N VAL A 380 24.97 -23.62 12.65
CA VAL A 380 23.50 -23.64 12.77
C VAL A 380 22.87 -22.35 12.24
N ASN A 381 23.44 -21.18 12.58
CA ASN A 381 22.97 -19.89 12.09
C ASN A 381 23.13 -19.75 10.58
N VAL A 382 24.22 -20.28 10.02
CA VAL A 382 24.44 -20.31 8.56
C VAL A 382 23.38 -21.17 7.88
N VAL A 383 23.07 -22.35 8.43
CA VAL A 383 22.01 -23.23 7.89
C VAL A 383 20.65 -22.53 7.91
N GLY A 384 20.30 -21.89 9.03
CA GLY A 384 19.04 -21.14 9.14
C GLY A 384 18.98 -19.95 8.17
N ALA A 385 20.07 -19.18 8.03
CA ALA A 385 20.18 -18.07 7.10
C ALA A 385 20.01 -18.52 5.63
N VAL A 386 20.62 -19.64 5.24
CA VAL A 386 20.46 -20.23 3.90
C VAL A 386 19.02 -20.70 3.67
N ALA A 387 18.37 -21.29 4.67
CA ALA A 387 16.96 -21.68 4.56
C ALA A 387 16.03 -20.47 4.36
N VAL A 388 16.25 -19.37 5.08
CA VAL A 388 15.52 -18.10 4.88
C VAL A 388 15.71 -17.57 3.45
N LEU A 389 16.94 -17.54 2.96
CA LEU A 389 17.23 -17.09 1.59
C LEU A 389 16.52 -17.97 0.56
N ALA A 390 16.59 -19.30 0.69
CA ALA A 390 15.92 -20.24 -0.20
C ALA A 390 14.40 -20.04 -0.20
N GLY A 391 13.79 -19.84 0.97
CA GLY A 391 12.37 -19.53 1.10
C GLY A 391 12.02 -18.22 0.39
N PHE A 392 12.78 -17.15 0.65
CA PHE A 392 12.53 -15.85 0.04
C PHE A 392 12.61 -15.88 -1.49
N PHE A 393 13.64 -16.53 -2.05
CA PHE A 393 13.77 -16.67 -3.51
C PHE A 393 12.66 -17.54 -4.10
N GLY A 394 12.17 -18.54 -3.38
CA GLY A 394 11.06 -19.40 -3.80
C GLY A 394 9.71 -18.67 -3.86
N ILE A 395 9.45 -17.74 -2.93
CA ILE A 395 8.24 -16.87 -2.96
C ILE A 395 8.26 -15.96 -4.20
N ASN A 396 9.45 -15.51 -4.60
CA ASN A 396 9.65 -14.55 -5.69
C ASN A 396 9.72 -15.18 -7.09
N GLN A 397 9.66 -16.51 -7.23
CA GLN A 397 9.65 -17.14 -8.55
C GLN A 397 8.33 -16.87 -9.28
N PRO A 398 8.37 -16.34 -10.52
CA PRO A 398 7.17 -16.24 -11.34
C PRO A 398 6.62 -17.64 -11.62
N GLU A 399 5.29 -17.79 -11.55
CA GLU A 399 4.56 -19.08 -11.58
C GLU A 399 4.73 -19.91 -12.89
N ASN A 400 5.56 -19.44 -13.82
CA ASN A 400 5.77 -20.01 -15.14
C ASN A 400 6.74 -21.21 -15.17
N CYS A 401 7.42 -21.54 -14.06
CA CYS A 401 8.37 -22.67 -14.04
C CYS A 401 7.70 -24.04 -13.79
N CYS A 402 6.55 -24.09 -13.09
CA CYS A 402 5.91 -25.37 -12.73
C CYS A 402 4.70 -25.74 -13.61
N SER A 403 4.14 -24.81 -14.38
CA SER A 403 3.00 -25.10 -15.28
C SER A 403 3.42 -25.70 -16.62
N THR A 404 4.69 -25.51 -17.04
CA THR A 404 5.20 -26.06 -18.30
C THR A 404 5.46 -27.58 -18.24
N GLN A 405 5.63 -28.18 -17.05
CA GLN A 405 5.80 -29.64 -16.95
C GLN A 405 4.49 -30.43 -16.86
N ARG A 406 3.33 -29.80 -16.64
CA ARG A 406 2.03 -30.51 -16.68
C ARG A 406 1.34 -30.49 -18.06
N LYS A 407 1.94 -29.84 -19.07
CA LYS A 407 1.49 -29.86 -20.47
C LYS A 407 2.50 -30.51 -21.44
N ALA A 408 3.49 -31.24 -20.92
CA ALA A 408 4.38 -32.07 -21.71
C ALA A 408 4.03 -33.56 -21.56
N ALA A 409 2.82 -33.94 -21.99
CA ALA A 409 2.48 -35.28 -22.49
C ALA A 409 1.03 -35.31 -23.04
N PRO A 410 0.75 -34.77 -24.24
CA PRO A 410 -0.36 -35.26 -25.03
C PRO A 410 0.15 -36.43 -25.89
N GLY A 411 -0.08 -37.65 -25.42
CA GLY A 411 0.04 -38.84 -26.27
C GLY A 411 0.72 -40.03 -25.62
N GLU A 412 0.00 -40.77 -24.76
CA GLU A 412 0.18 -42.23 -24.67
C GLU A 412 -0.92 -43.01 -23.92
N GLU A 413 -2.08 -42.41 -23.60
CA GLU A 413 -3.21 -43.16 -22.99
C GLU A 413 -4.40 -43.41 -23.94
N ALA A 414 -4.34 -42.95 -25.20
CA ALA A 414 -5.41 -43.19 -26.18
C ALA A 414 -5.11 -44.37 -27.14
N ARG A 415 -4.29 -45.35 -26.72
CA ARG A 415 -3.93 -46.51 -27.57
C ARG A 415 -4.23 -47.88 -26.96
N PHE A 416 -5.02 -47.94 -25.88
CA PHE A 416 -5.43 -49.22 -25.27
C PHE A 416 -6.95 -49.39 -25.14
N SER A 417 -7.76 -48.57 -25.82
CA SER A 417 -9.23 -48.70 -25.78
C SER A 417 -9.92 -48.59 -27.15
N SER A 418 -9.20 -48.81 -28.26
CA SER A 418 -9.79 -48.73 -29.61
C SER A 418 -9.70 -50.03 -30.42
N GLU A 419 -9.28 -51.14 -29.82
CA GLU A 419 -9.43 -52.48 -30.41
C GLU A 419 -10.41 -53.30 -29.56
N GLN A 420 -11.70 -52.98 -29.61
CA GLN A 420 -12.82 -53.91 -29.34
C GLN A 420 -14.17 -53.18 -29.45
N HIS A 421 -14.54 -52.70 -30.64
CA HIS A 421 -15.94 -52.66 -31.13
C HIS A 421 -16.00 -51.88 -32.44
N LEU A 422 -15.94 -52.60 -33.56
CA LEU A 422 -16.48 -52.15 -34.85
C LEU A 422 -16.54 -53.35 -35.79
N ASP A 423 -17.59 -54.15 -35.64
CA ASP A 423 -18.17 -55.00 -36.68
C ASP A 423 -19.69 -54.78 -36.62
N ASP A 424 -20.21 -53.86 -37.43
CA ASP A 424 -20.93 -54.21 -38.67
C ASP A 424 -21.87 -53.08 -39.16
N PRO A 425 -22.07 -52.96 -40.49
CA PRO A 425 -22.72 -51.82 -41.14
C PRO A 425 -24.19 -52.09 -41.47
N VAL A 426 -24.97 -51.01 -41.68
CA VAL A 426 -26.29 -51.12 -42.34
C VAL A 426 -26.29 -50.26 -43.61
N ALA A 427 -26.48 -50.93 -44.74
CA ALA A 427 -26.93 -50.35 -46.00
C ALA A 427 -28.23 -51.02 -46.45
N ALA A 428 -29.00 -50.27 -47.25
CA ALA A 428 -30.02 -50.70 -48.21
C ALA A 428 -31.49 -50.82 -47.76
N THR A 429 -32.25 -49.78 -48.12
CA THR A 429 -33.44 -49.79 -49.00
C THR A 429 -34.21 -51.10 -49.24
N SER A 430 -35.52 -51.11 -48.93
CA SER A 430 -36.59 -51.79 -49.70
C SER A 430 -37.96 -51.24 -49.24
N LYS A 431 -38.67 -50.48 -50.08
CA LYS A 431 -39.93 -50.84 -50.78
C LYS A 431 -41.07 -51.42 -49.91
N ASP A 432 -42.17 -50.65 -49.91
CA ASP A 432 -43.58 -51.03 -50.01
C ASP A 432 -44.16 -52.18 -49.16
N GLY A 433 -45.24 -51.88 -48.42
CA GLY A 433 -46.36 -52.83 -48.24
C GLY A 433 -46.87 -53.07 -46.80
N VAL A 434 -47.88 -52.29 -46.40
CA VAL A 434 -49.24 -52.77 -46.04
C VAL A 434 -49.41 -53.88 -44.98
N LEU A 435 -50.06 -53.48 -43.88
CA LEU A 435 -51.04 -54.15 -43.00
C LEU A 435 -50.68 -55.39 -42.12
N VAL A 436 -51.01 -55.21 -40.83
CA VAL A 436 -51.77 -56.10 -39.92
C VAL A 436 -51.01 -57.12 -39.07
N ASP A 437 -51.09 -56.87 -37.76
CA ASP A 437 -51.12 -57.87 -36.68
C ASP A 437 -52.60 -58.32 -36.51
N PRO A 438 -52.90 -59.62 -36.28
CA PRO A 438 -53.01 -60.02 -34.88
C PRO A 438 -52.55 -61.46 -34.60
N GLY A 439 -51.83 -61.63 -33.49
CA GLY A 439 -52.30 -62.51 -32.42
C GLY A 439 -51.62 -63.87 -32.27
N SER A 440 -51.32 -64.16 -30.99
CA SER A 440 -51.31 -65.47 -30.32
C SER A 440 -50.39 -66.54 -30.92
N THR A 441 -49.45 -67.07 -30.15
CA THR A 441 -49.71 -67.96 -29.01
C THR A 441 -48.41 -68.26 -28.29
#